data_AF-A0A5C6RZM6-F1
#
_entry.id   AF-A0A5C6RZM6-F1
#
_cell.length_a   1.000
_cell.length_b   1.000
_cell.length_c   1.000
_cell.angle_alpha   90.00
_cell.angle_beta   90.00
_cell.angle_gamma   90.00
#
_symmetry.space_group_name_H-M   'P 1'
#
loop_
_entity.id
_entity.type
_entity.pdbx_description
1 polymer ?
#
loop_
_entity_poly.entity_id
_entity_poly.type
_entity_poly.pdbx_seq_one_letter_code
_entity_poly.pdbx_strand_id
1 'polypeptide(L)'
;MTPIPYTDTNCNSTPGAHCPADWPAQRLTEARGIVADFVHHPDSLIVLACRAIAAHSPDPQECREALALAGLLICLSRRKRKGGGA
;
A
#
# COMPACT_ATOMS: atom_id res chain seq x y z
N MET A 1 -20.68 -1.61 40.29
CA MET A 1 -19.76 -1.51 39.14
C MET A 1 -20.21 -2.55 38.12
N THR A 2 -21.12 -2.19 37.23
CA THR A 2 -21.62 -3.07 36.17
C THR A 2 -20.64 -3.03 34.99
N PRO A 3 -20.27 -4.17 34.38
CA PRO A 3 -19.41 -4.17 33.20
C PRO A 3 -20.19 -3.61 32.01
N ILE A 4 -19.53 -2.75 31.24
CA ILE A 4 -20.05 -2.20 29.99
C ILE A 4 -20.03 -3.35 28.97
N PRO A 5 -21.16 -3.72 28.33
CA PRO A 5 -21.14 -4.70 27.27
C PRO A 5 -20.33 -4.14 26.10
N TYR A 6 -19.24 -4.82 25.72
CA TYR A 6 -18.64 -4.61 24.41
C TYR A 6 -19.69 -5.06 23.41
N THR A 7 -20.33 -4.11 22.73
CA THR A 7 -21.12 -4.46 21.57
C THR A 7 -20.12 -4.87 20.50
N ASP A 8 -19.98 -6.17 20.26
CA ASP A 8 -19.54 -6.68 18.97
C ASP A 8 -20.58 -6.21 17.95
N THR A 9 -20.39 -4.98 17.47
CA THR A 9 -21.21 -4.40 16.41
C THR A 9 -20.90 -5.18 15.16
N ASN A 10 -21.71 -6.21 14.94
CA ASN A 10 -21.84 -6.96 13.71
C ASN A 10 -21.90 -6.00 12.52
N CYS A 11 -20.80 -5.92 11.75
CA CYS A 11 -20.64 -5.08 10.56
C CYS A 11 -21.57 -5.49 9.38
N ASN A 12 -22.40 -6.52 9.52
CA ASN A 12 -23.01 -7.22 8.37
C ASN A 12 -24.31 -6.63 7.80
N SER A 13 -24.67 -5.38 8.10
CA SER A 13 -26.00 -4.85 7.68
C SER A 13 -25.96 -3.63 6.76
N THR A 14 -24.82 -3.31 6.13
CA THR A 14 -24.77 -2.23 5.14
C THR A 14 -23.88 -2.60 3.96
N PRO A 15 -24.42 -2.75 2.73
CA PRO A 15 -23.60 -2.89 1.53
C PRO A 15 -22.91 -1.54 1.25
N GLY A 16 -21.75 -1.34 1.89
CA GLY A 16 -20.97 -0.10 1.82
C GLY A 16 -20.31 0.32 3.13
N ALA A 17 -20.62 -0.31 4.26
CA ALA A 17 -19.88 -0.07 5.50
C ALA A 17 -18.64 -0.97 5.52
N HIS A 18 -17.50 -0.42 5.11
CA HIS A 18 -16.20 -1.08 5.28
C HIS A 18 -15.95 -1.31 6.77
N CYS A 19 -15.98 -2.57 7.20
CA CYS A 19 -15.56 -2.95 8.54
C CYS A 19 -14.06 -2.60 8.66
N PRO A 20 -13.59 -1.98 9.76
CA PRO A 20 -12.18 -1.62 9.93
C PRO A 20 -11.23 -2.84 9.85
N ALA A 21 -11.75 -4.06 10.00
CA ALA A 21 -11.04 -5.31 9.79
C ALA A 21 -10.50 -5.49 8.35
N ASP A 22 -11.13 -4.89 7.33
CA ASP A 22 -10.75 -5.06 5.92
C ASP A 22 -9.79 -3.97 5.41
N TRP A 23 -9.40 -3.03 6.27
CA TRP A 23 -8.53 -1.92 5.88
C TRP A 23 -7.20 -2.38 5.25
N PRO A 24 -6.46 -3.36 5.82
CA PRO A 24 -5.21 -3.82 5.20
C PRO A 24 -5.42 -4.43 3.81
N ALA A 25 -6.49 -5.19 3.61
CA ALA A 25 -6.80 -5.84 2.33
C ALA A 25 -7.20 -4.81 1.25
N GLN A 26 -7.96 -3.78 1.62
CA GLN A 26 -8.30 -2.68 0.72
C GLN A 26 -7.08 -1.88 0.30
N ARG A 27 -6.19 -1.53 1.25
CA ARG A 27 -4.94 -0.81 0.94
C ARG A 27 -4.00 -1.64 0.08
N LEU A 28 -3.92 -2.95 0.31
CA LEU A 28 -3.16 -3.85 -0.55
C LEU A 28 -3.71 -3.87 -1.99
N THR A 29 -5.03 -3.93 -2.14
CA THR A 29 -5.68 -3.92 -3.46
C THR A 29 -5.45 -2.61 -4.21
N GLU A 30 -5.60 -1.48 -3.52
CA GLU A 30 -5.32 -0.15 -4.08
C GLU A 30 -3.85 0.01 -4.47
N ALA A 31 -2.93 -0.44 -3.61
CA ALA A 31 -1.49 -0.40 -3.90
C ALA A 31 -1.13 -1.22 -5.14
N ARG A 32 -1.73 -2.41 -5.31
CA ARG A 32 -1.57 -3.21 -6.53
C ARG A 32 -2.09 -2.49 -7.77
N GLY A 33 -3.23 -1.81 -7.65
CA GLY A 33 -3.78 -0.98 -8.73
C GLY A 33 -2.82 0.13 -9.15
N ILE A 34 -2.27 0.85 -8.18
CA ILE A 34 -1.27 1.91 -8.41
C ILE A 34 0.00 1.36 -9.09
N VAL A 35 0.50 0.20 -8.64
CA VAL A 35 1.69 -0.41 -9.26
C VAL A 35 1.40 -0.89 -10.69
N ALA A 36 0.21 -1.44 -10.95
CA ALA A 36 -0.21 -1.84 -12.28
C ALA A 36 -0.31 -0.62 -13.23
N ASP A 37 -0.76 0.52 -12.71
CA ASP A 37 -0.93 1.76 -13.46
C ASP A 37 0.28 2.72 -13.36
N PHE A 38 1.50 2.17 -13.25
CA PHE A 38 2.69 2.96 -12.92
C PHE A 38 3.01 4.09 -13.90
N VAL A 39 2.53 4.00 -15.15
CA VAL A 39 2.73 5.02 -16.18
C VAL A 39 2.01 6.32 -15.84
N HIS A 40 0.89 6.27 -15.11
CA HIS A 40 0.07 7.42 -14.77
C HIS A 40 0.37 8.00 -13.38
N HIS A 41 1.39 7.48 -12.70
CA HIS A 41 1.68 7.79 -11.31
C HIS A 41 3.14 8.22 -11.12
N PRO A 42 3.41 9.18 -10.22
CA PRO A 42 4.78 9.58 -9.94
C PRO A 42 5.55 8.48 -9.18
N ASP A 43 6.86 8.38 -9.40
CA ASP A 43 7.76 7.44 -8.71
C ASP A 43 7.54 7.42 -7.18
N SER A 44 7.25 8.58 -6.58
CA SER A 44 6.98 8.68 -5.14
C SER A 44 5.74 7.93 -4.70
N LEU A 45 4.67 7.92 -5.52
CA LEU A 45 3.44 7.18 -5.25
C LEU A 45 3.69 5.68 -5.44
N ILE A 46 4.43 5.29 -6.46
CA ILE A 46 4.81 3.89 -6.70
C ILE A 46 5.64 3.34 -5.56
N VAL A 47 6.62 4.10 -5.07
CA VAL A 47 7.41 3.72 -3.89
C VAL A 47 6.52 3.54 -2.65
N LEU A 48 5.52 4.41 -2.45
CA LEU A 48 4.58 4.29 -1.35
C LEU A 48 3.72 3.02 -1.48
N ALA A 49 3.19 2.75 -2.67
CA ALA A 49 2.40 1.55 -2.95
C ALA A 49 3.23 0.27 -2.75
N CYS A 50 4.48 0.23 -3.22
CA CYS A 50 5.38 -0.89 -2.97
C CYS A 50 5.62 -1.15 -1.47
N ARG A 51 5.71 -0.10 -0.65
CA ARG A 51 5.84 -0.25 0.81
C ARG A 51 4.55 -0.80 1.45
N ALA A 52 3.39 -0.38 0.97
CA ALA A 52 2.11 -0.91 1.42
C ALA A 52 1.97 -2.41 1.07
N ILE A 53 2.39 -2.82 -0.14
CA ILE A 53 2.44 -4.22 -0.54
C ILE A 53 3.38 -5.01 0.38
N ALA A 54 4.60 -4.51 0.61
CA ALA A 54 5.57 -5.18 1.48
C ALA A 54 5.11 -5.32 2.94
N ALA A 55 4.24 -4.42 3.42
CA ALA A 55 3.74 -4.42 4.79
C ALA A 55 2.49 -5.31 4.99
N HIS A 56 1.70 -5.52 3.94
CA HIS A 56 0.38 -6.12 4.05
C HIS A 56 0.17 -7.37 3.18
N SER A 57 1.07 -7.65 2.23
CA SER A 57 0.95 -8.86 1.42
C SER A 57 1.32 -10.11 2.21
N PRO A 58 0.52 -11.20 2.11
CA PRO A 58 0.88 -12.50 2.64
C PRO A 58 1.90 -13.24 1.76
N ASP A 59 2.15 -12.77 0.53
CA ASP A 59 3.09 -13.42 -0.40
C ASP A 59 4.51 -12.86 -0.24
N PRO A 60 5.47 -13.66 0.25
CA PRO A 60 6.85 -13.22 0.42
C PRO A 60 7.56 -12.91 -0.91
N GLN A 61 7.13 -13.48 -2.04
CA GLN A 61 7.69 -13.16 -3.35
C GLN A 61 7.25 -11.76 -3.79
N GLU A 62 5.95 -11.47 -3.73
CA GLU A 62 5.40 -10.15 -4.02
C GLU A 62 6.06 -9.06 -3.15
N CYS A 63 6.27 -9.32 -1.85
CA CYS A 63 6.99 -8.41 -0.97
C CYS A 63 8.42 -8.09 -1.45
N ARG A 64 9.17 -9.12 -1.89
CA ARG A 64 10.54 -8.93 -2.40
C ARG A 64 10.56 -8.12 -3.69
N GLU A 65 9.66 -8.42 -4.61
CA GLU A 65 9.56 -7.72 -5.89
C GLU A 65 9.18 -6.26 -5.70
N ALA A 66 8.21 -5.98 -4.82
CA ALA A 66 7.80 -4.62 -4.48
C ALA A 66 8.96 -3.80 -3.89
N LEU A 67 9.73 -4.38 -2.96
CA LEU A 67 10.91 -3.71 -2.38
C LEU A 67 12.02 -3.50 -3.40
N ALA A 68 12.25 -4.46 -4.30
CA ALA A 68 13.23 -4.32 -5.39
C ALA A 68 12.87 -3.17 -6.34
N LEU A 69 11.60 -3.08 -6.74
CA LEU A 69 11.09 -1.99 -7.58
C LEU A 69 11.23 -0.63 -6.88
N ALA A 70 10.84 -0.53 -5.61
CA ALA A 70 11.00 0.70 -4.83
C ALA A 70 12.48 1.13 -4.75
N GLY A 71 13.38 0.19 -4.50
CA GLY A 71 14.83 0.44 -4.48
C GLY A 71 15.35 0.96 -5.82
N LEU A 72 14.90 0.37 -6.93
CA LEU A 72 15.26 0.80 -8.28
C LEU A 72 14.81 2.23 -8.56
N LEU A 73 13.54 2.56 -8.28
CA LEU A 73 13.00 3.90 -8.49
C LEU A 73 13.73 4.95 -7.65
N ILE A 74 14.03 4.65 -6.39
CA ILE A 74 14.82 5.55 -5.52
C ILE A 74 16.22 5.78 -6.12
N CYS A 75 16.90 4.73 -6.57
CA CYS A 75 18.22 4.85 -7.18
C CYS A 75 18.20 5.70 -8.45
N LEU A 76 17.22 5.48 -9.33
CA LEU A 76 17.05 6.22 -10.58
C LEU A 76 16.68 7.68 -10.33
N SER A 77 15.77 7.94 -9.39
CA SER A 77 15.40 9.29 -8.96
C SER A 77 16.60 10.08 -8.42
N ARG A 78 17.49 9.43 -7.66
CA ARG A 78 18.74 10.06 -7.19
C ARG A 78 19.72 10.33 -8.32
N ARG A 79 19.81 9.44 -9.32
CA ARG A 79 20.62 9.67 -10.53
C ARG A 79 20.12 10.88 -11.32
N LYS A 80 18.81 11.01 -11.51
CA LYS A 80 18.19 12.15 -12.22
C LYS A 80 18.59 13.50 -11.60
N ARG A 81 18.71 13.57 -10.26
CA ARG A 81 19.13 14.80 -9.56
C ARG A 81 20.62 15.13 -9.71
N LYS A 82 21.48 14.14 -9.94
CA LYS A 82 22.94 14.34 -10.03
C LYS A 82 23.40 14.92 -11.37
N GLY A 83 22.60 14.86 -12.43
CA GLY A 83 22.95 15.34 -13.77
C GLY A 83 22.63 16.80 -14.09
N GLY A 84 22.10 17.58 -13.13
CA GLY A 84 21.56 18.92 -13.37
C GLY A 84 22.46 20.11 -12.97
N GLY A 85 23.76 19.91 -12.76
CA GLY A 85 24.71 20.98 -12.46
C GLY A 85 25.65 21.22 -13.63
N ALA A 86 25.33 22.21 -14.47
CA ALA A 86 26.23 22.84 -15.42
C ALA A 86 26.26 24.34 -15.11
#